data_AF-A0A352D8D7-F1
#
_entry.id   AF-A0A352D8D7-F1
#
_cell.length_a   1.000
_cell.length_b   1.000
_cell.length_c   1.000
_cell.angle_alpha   90.00
_cell.angle_beta   90.00
_cell.angle_gamma   90.00
#
_symmetry.space_group_name_H-M   'P 1'
#
loop_
_entity.id
_entity.type
_entity.pdbx_description
1 polymer ?
#
loop_
_entity_poly.entity_id
_entity_poly.type
_entity_poly.pdbx_seq_one_letter_code
_entity_poly.pdbx_strand_id
1 'polypeptide(L)'
;MKILSLNCGSSSVKYSLFDWAKKSQLASGVVERVGVGGTFINHEVPGREKIEVKHDCPTHKEAIKLVIDTLTGRKHGVIEDLKGISAVGHRVVHGGEKFVKSVIIDDRILSAFNELAGLAPLHNPPNILGIEAAKDLMPKVPHMAIMDTAWHQTMPASSYIYALPYKWYKDYGIRRYGFHGTSFLYVAKRASVLLGKDPFKTNVIICHIGNGASVNAVKDGLSYDTSMGFTPLEGLVMGTRAGDHDPAIGLYMMEKENLKAKEMDSILNKKSGILGITEKFTDRRDVEMAAEDGDERARLTIEIESYRLKKYIGAYAAAVGGVDAVVFTAGVGEKGSITRARALDGLEFLGVRYDAARNEISRTRNAETEISAGDSKVKVFVIPTDEERVFVEDVAGLLNGSYDIHTKFSYLFQKPDYRNALRDKAFEKECLKKPGLQDLAVRPARIKV
;
A
#
# COMPACT_ATOMS: atom_id res chain seq x y z
N MET A 1 2.59 -2.81 25.26
CA MET A 1 3.22 -3.58 24.17
C MET A 1 3.76 -2.59 23.16
N LYS A 2 5.07 -2.63 22.85
CA LYS A 2 5.65 -1.81 21.77
C LYS A 2 6.04 -2.72 20.61
N ILE A 3 5.63 -2.37 19.40
CA ILE A 3 5.79 -3.19 18.20
C ILE A 3 6.73 -2.44 17.25
N LEU A 4 7.83 -3.08 16.87
CA LEU A 4 8.73 -2.58 15.84
C LEU A 4 8.28 -3.16 14.49
N SER A 5 7.91 -2.33 13.54
CA SER A 5 7.69 -2.75 12.15
C SER A 5 8.96 -2.54 11.34
N LEU A 6 9.29 -3.51 10.49
CA LEU A 6 10.40 -3.46 9.56
C LEU A 6 9.91 -3.75 8.13
N ASN A 7 10.37 -2.93 7.19
CA ASN A 7 10.20 -3.15 5.76
C ASN A 7 11.57 -3.03 5.08
N CYS A 8 12.14 -4.17 4.77
CA CYS A 8 13.47 -4.31 4.18
C CYS A 8 13.36 -4.42 2.66
N GLY A 9 13.75 -3.36 1.96
CA GLY A 9 13.92 -3.36 0.51
C GLY A 9 15.35 -3.76 0.11
N SER A 10 15.65 -3.75 -1.19
CA SER A 10 16.97 -4.13 -1.71
C SER A 10 18.13 -3.29 -1.17
N SER A 11 17.88 -2.00 -0.89
CA SER A 11 18.90 -1.03 -0.44
C SER A 11 18.38 -0.08 0.64
N SER A 12 17.31 -0.45 1.35
CA SER A 12 16.76 0.37 2.44
C SER A 12 16.07 -0.47 3.51
N VAL A 13 16.01 0.07 4.73
CA VAL A 13 15.24 -0.48 5.84
C VAL A 13 14.36 0.63 6.40
N LYS A 14 13.04 0.55 6.13
CA LYS A 14 12.05 1.44 6.74
C LYS A 14 11.57 0.81 8.05
N TYR A 15 11.33 1.65 9.06
CA TYR A 15 10.85 1.18 10.35
C TYR A 15 9.89 2.16 11.02
N SER A 16 9.07 1.62 11.92
CA SER A 16 8.24 2.38 12.86
C SER A 16 8.20 1.64 14.20
N LEU A 17 8.24 2.38 15.30
CA LEU A 17 8.02 1.84 16.64
C LEU A 17 6.67 2.34 17.15
N PHE A 18 5.72 1.42 17.35
CA PHE A 18 4.36 1.72 17.75
C PHE A 18 4.08 1.30 19.19
N ASP A 19 3.44 2.16 19.99
CA ASP A 19 2.92 1.81 21.32
C ASP A 19 1.45 1.40 21.21
N TRP A 20 1.18 0.09 21.35
CA TRP A 20 -0.15 -0.48 21.25
C TRP A 20 -1.11 0.05 22.31
N ALA A 21 -0.63 0.25 23.54
CA ALA A 21 -1.47 0.70 24.65
C ALA A 21 -1.91 2.15 24.44
N LYS A 22 -0.98 3.01 24.00
CA LYS A 22 -1.26 4.42 23.68
C LYS A 22 -1.89 4.63 22.31
N LYS A 23 -1.92 3.58 21.47
CA LYS A 23 -2.36 3.60 20.06
C LYS A 23 -1.64 4.67 19.24
N SER A 24 -0.38 4.92 19.55
CA SER A 24 0.43 6.00 18.96
C SER A 24 1.78 5.52 18.48
N GLN A 25 2.23 6.06 17.36
CA GLN A 25 3.61 5.90 16.88
C GLN A 25 4.57 6.69 17.77
N LEU A 26 5.64 6.04 18.23
CA LEU A 26 6.69 6.65 19.05
C LEU A 26 7.83 7.21 18.20
N ALA A 27 8.19 6.50 17.14
CA ALA A 27 9.22 6.91 16.20
C ALA A 27 9.02 6.23 14.84
N SER A 28 9.59 6.81 13.80
CA SER A 28 9.76 6.16 12.50
C SER A 28 11.03 6.62 11.82
N GLY A 29 11.45 5.88 10.81
CA GLY A 29 12.57 6.30 10.00
C GLY A 29 12.83 5.40 8.81
N VAL A 30 13.90 5.73 8.12
CA VAL A 30 14.43 4.93 7.02
C VAL A 30 15.95 4.99 7.03
N VAL A 31 16.57 3.83 6.89
CA VAL A 31 17.98 3.70 6.52
C VAL A 31 18.02 3.53 5.01
N GLU A 32 18.76 4.39 4.30
CA GLU A 32 18.85 4.39 2.84
C GLU A 32 20.27 4.09 2.37
N ARG A 33 20.39 3.56 1.14
CA ARG A 33 21.67 3.23 0.50
C ARG A 33 22.45 2.09 1.18
N VAL A 34 21.73 1.18 1.84
CA VAL A 34 22.28 -0.04 2.44
C VAL A 34 22.99 -0.87 1.38
N GLY A 35 24.24 -1.27 1.63
CA GLY A 35 25.08 -2.02 0.70
C GLY A 35 25.55 -1.25 -0.55
N VAL A 36 25.22 0.03 -0.68
CA VAL A 36 25.60 0.90 -1.82
C VAL A 36 26.67 1.92 -1.43
N GLY A 37 26.79 2.24 -0.13
CA GLY A 37 27.74 3.22 0.40
C GLY A 37 27.14 4.62 0.51
N GLY A 38 27.66 5.39 1.48
CA GLY A 38 27.10 6.70 1.85
C GLY A 38 25.76 6.56 2.56
N THR A 39 25.60 5.51 3.38
CA THR A 39 24.36 5.23 4.11
C THR A 39 24.07 6.34 5.12
N PHE A 40 22.78 6.63 5.28
CA PHE A 40 22.25 7.51 6.32
C PHE A 40 20.94 6.97 6.86
N ILE A 41 20.63 7.35 8.10
CA ILE A 41 19.34 7.14 8.73
C ILE A 41 18.62 8.48 8.88
N ASN A 42 17.41 8.55 8.33
CA ASN A 42 16.43 9.58 8.62
C ASN A 42 15.56 9.09 9.78
N HIS A 43 15.51 9.82 10.89
CA HIS A 43 14.76 9.44 12.09
C HIS A 43 13.83 10.57 12.53
N GLU A 44 12.59 10.21 12.84
CA GLU A 44 11.52 11.12 13.21
C GLU A 44 10.83 10.63 14.49
N VAL A 45 10.66 11.54 15.44
CA VAL A 45 9.91 11.33 16.68
C VAL A 45 8.83 12.42 16.74
N PRO A 46 7.54 12.07 16.93
CA PRO A 46 6.48 13.07 16.99
C PRO A 46 6.78 14.16 18.03
N GLY A 47 6.75 15.41 17.58
CA GLY A 47 7.04 16.59 18.42
C GLY A 47 8.52 16.93 18.58
N ARG A 48 9.43 16.23 17.91
CA ARG A 48 10.86 16.58 17.82
C ARG A 48 11.24 16.93 16.38
N GLU A 49 12.37 17.61 16.20
CA GLU A 49 12.94 17.82 14.87
C GLU A 49 13.39 16.50 14.26
N LYS A 50 13.20 16.37 12.94
CA LYS A 50 13.71 15.24 12.17
C LYS A 50 15.23 15.32 12.15
N ILE A 51 15.89 14.18 12.30
CA ILE A 51 17.34 14.07 12.24
C ILE A 51 17.76 13.21 11.05
N GLU A 52 18.94 13.52 10.52
CA GLU A 52 19.68 12.68 9.59
C GLU A 52 21.04 12.35 10.22
N VAL A 53 21.40 11.07 10.23
CA VAL A 53 22.71 10.62 10.73
C VAL A 53 23.36 9.77 9.66
N LYS A 54 24.55 10.16 9.21
CA LYS A 54 25.37 9.35 8.29
C LYS A 54 26.07 8.26 9.08
N HIS A 55 25.92 7.01 8.63
CA HIS A 55 26.58 5.86 9.22
C HIS A 55 26.62 4.78 8.15
N ASP A 56 27.79 4.22 7.85
CA ASP A 56 27.90 3.21 6.81
C ASP A 56 27.22 1.90 7.23
N CYS A 57 26.48 1.27 6.32
CA CYS A 57 25.82 -0.02 6.55
C CYS A 57 26.03 -0.91 5.31
N PRO A 58 27.07 -1.77 5.31
CA PRO A 58 27.33 -2.66 4.18
C PRO A 58 26.26 -3.75 4.02
N THR A 59 25.55 -4.12 5.09
CA THR A 59 24.46 -5.12 5.03
C THR A 59 23.21 -4.67 5.79
N HIS A 60 22.10 -5.39 5.59
CA HIS A 60 20.87 -5.21 6.35
C HIS A 60 21.05 -5.44 7.85
N LYS A 61 22.03 -6.24 8.27
CA LYS A 61 22.34 -6.46 9.69
C LYS A 61 22.86 -5.19 10.35
N GLU A 62 23.81 -4.49 9.72
CA GLU A 62 24.28 -3.20 10.24
C GLU A 62 23.18 -2.14 10.16
N ALA A 63 22.35 -2.14 9.12
CA ALA A 63 21.23 -1.21 9.00
C ALA A 63 20.19 -1.40 10.13
N ILE A 64 19.80 -2.64 10.43
CA ILE A 64 18.86 -2.92 11.54
C ILE A 64 19.51 -2.63 12.89
N LYS A 65 20.80 -2.90 13.04
CA LYS A 65 21.54 -2.50 14.24
C LYS A 65 21.52 -0.97 14.42
N LEU A 66 21.74 -0.20 13.36
CA LEU A 66 21.64 1.27 13.39
C LEU A 66 20.25 1.75 13.80
N VAL A 67 19.18 1.09 13.32
CA VAL A 67 17.81 1.36 13.76
C VAL A 67 17.66 1.12 15.27
N ILE A 68 18.11 -0.02 15.77
CA ILE A 68 18.07 -0.36 17.20
C ILE A 68 18.84 0.68 18.02
N ASP A 69 20.09 0.97 17.66
CA ASP A 69 20.96 1.92 18.36
C ASP A 69 20.34 3.33 18.39
N THR A 70 19.66 3.72 17.30
CA THR A 70 18.96 5.01 17.23
C THR A 70 17.75 5.05 18.15
N LEU A 71 16.96 3.96 18.20
CA LEU A 71 15.78 3.83 19.05
C LEU A 71 16.12 3.78 20.55
N THR A 72 17.27 3.19 20.91
CA THR A 72 17.72 3.05 22.31
C THR A 72 18.75 4.10 22.74
N GLY A 73 19.24 4.92 21.81
CA GLY A 73 20.33 5.86 22.08
C GLY A 73 19.93 7.01 23.01
N ARG A 74 20.85 7.46 23.87
CA ARG A 74 20.57 8.52 24.88
C ARG A 74 20.08 9.85 24.28
N LYS A 75 20.54 10.19 23.07
CA LYS A 75 20.28 11.50 22.44
C LYS A 75 18.96 11.54 21.67
N HIS A 76 18.64 10.45 20.96
CA HIS A 76 17.53 10.41 20.01
C HIS A 76 16.51 9.31 20.29
N GLY A 77 16.83 8.42 21.22
CA GLY A 77 16.01 7.26 21.55
C GLY A 77 14.64 7.61 22.13
N VAL A 78 13.78 6.60 22.03
CA VAL A 78 12.39 6.61 22.51
C VAL A 78 12.10 5.44 23.45
N ILE A 79 13.07 4.55 23.65
CA ILE A 79 13.07 3.43 24.60
C ILE A 79 14.46 3.31 25.24
N GLU A 80 14.55 2.72 26.43
CA GLU A 80 15.83 2.59 27.17
C GLU A 80 16.69 1.44 26.61
N ASP A 81 16.07 0.30 26.31
CA ASP A 81 16.74 -0.89 25.81
C ASP A 81 15.81 -1.75 24.94
N LEU A 82 16.36 -2.84 24.40
CA LEU A 82 15.64 -3.82 23.57
C LEU A 82 14.47 -4.51 24.29
N LYS A 83 14.46 -4.61 25.62
CA LYS A 83 13.33 -5.18 26.38
C LYS A 83 12.09 -4.30 26.25
N GLY A 84 12.27 -3.04 25.83
CA GLY A 84 11.18 -2.15 25.44
C GLY A 84 10.37 -2.65 24.25
N ILE A 85 10.92 -3.51 23.38
CA ILE A 85 10.27 -4.05 22.18
C ILE A 85 9.60 -5.39 22.52
N SER A 86 8.29 -5.47 22.31
CA SER A 86 7.48 -6.65 22.62
C SER A 86 7.35 -7.63 21.45
N ALA A 87 7.43 -7.12 20.21
CA ALA A 87 7.44 -7.92 18.98
C ALA A 87 8.05 -7.13 17.83
N VAL A 88 8.51 -7.86 16.82
CA VAL A 88 8.92 -7.32 15.53
C VAL A 88 8.02 -7.87 14.43
N GLY A 89 7.27 -7.00 13.77
CA GLY A 89 6.60 -7.39 12.53
C GLY A 89 7.49 -7.09 11.33
N HIS A 90 7.40 -7.93 10.31
CA HIS A 90 8.11 -7.80 9.04
C HIS A 90 7.10 -7.73 7.91
N ARG A 91 7.19 -6.69 7.07
CA ARG A 91 6.46 -6.68 5.80
C ARG A 91 7.11 -7.69 4.87
N VAL A 92 6.34 -8.66 4.41
CA VAL A 92 6.76 -9.63 3.40
C VAL A 92 5.91 -9.39 2.16
N VAL A 93 6.55 -9.18 1.02
CA VAL A 93 5.81 -8.82 -0.20
C VAL A 93 4.99 -10.00 -0.70
N HIS A 94 5.52 -11.22 -0.71
CA HIS A 94 4.87 -12.35 -1.36
C HIS A 94 4.76 -13.59 -0.45
N GLY A 95 3.53 -13.94 -0.06
CA GLY A 95 3.21 -15.12 0.75
C GLY A 95 2.86 -16.39 -0.02
N GLY A 96 2.75 -16.30 -1.36
CA GLY A 96 2.26 -17.42 -2.17
C GLY A 96 0.83 -17.83 -1.78
N GLU A 97 0.45 -19.06 -2.09
CA GLU A 97 -0.82 -19.64 -1.63
C GLU A 97 -0.75 -20.18 -0.19
N LYS A 98 0.48 -20.42 0.31
CA LYS A 98 0.70 -20.99 1.64
C LYS A 98 0.29 -20.02 2.75
N PHE A 99 0.50 -18.73 2.54
CA PHE A 99 0.33 -17.70 3.57
C PHE A 99 -0.85 -16.78 3.29
N VAL A 100 -2.02 -17.19 3.79
CA VAL A 100 -3.30 -16.46 3.64
C VAL A 100 -3.61 -15.49 4.79
N LYS A 101 -2.74 -15.41 5.80
CA LYS A 101 -2.84 -14.51 6.96
C LYS A 101 -1.45 -14.23 7.51
N SER A 102 -1.34 -13.21 8.36
CA SER A 102 -0.12 -12.94 9.12
C SER A 102 0.25 -14.12 10.03
N VAL A 103 1.55 -14.35 10.22
CA VAL A 103 2.07 -15.53 10.94
C VAL A 103 3.21 -15.17 11.90
N ILE A 104 3.34 -15.93 12.98
CA ILE A 104 4.55 -15.90 13.83
C ILE A 104 5.64 -16.69 13.09
N ILE A 105 6.83 -16.10 12.97
CA ILE A 105 7.96 -16.67 12.25
C ILE A 105 8.67 -17.66 13.15
N ASP A 106 8.60 -18.94 12.78
CA ASP A 106 9.50 -20.01 13.21
C ASP A 106 10.42 -20.42 12.05
N ASP A 107 11.27 -21.42 12.28
CA ASP A 107 12.23 -21.88 11.26
C ASP A 107 11.54 -22.57 10.07
N ARG A 108 10.35 -23.16 10.28
CA ARG A 108 9.55 -23.75 9.20
C ARG A 108 8.98 -22.66 8.30
N ILE A 109 8.48 -21.58 8.89
CA ILE A 109 7.97 -20.42 8.16
C ILE A 109 9.10 -19.75 7.36
N LEU A 110 10.28 -19.61 7.95
CA LEU A 110 11.44 -19.05 7.25
C LEU A 110 11.89 -19.93 6.08
N SER A 111 11.90 -21.26 6.26
CA SER A 111 12.17 -22.20 5.16
C SER A 111 11.14 -22.08 4.03
N ALA A 112 9.85 -21.96 4.37
CA ALA A 112 8.79 -21.75 3.38
C ALA A 112 8.94 -20.40 2.63
N PHE A 113 9.39 -19.33 3.28
CA PHE A 113 9.70 -18.08 2.58
C PHE A 113 10.86 -18.22 1.60
N ASN A 114 11.90 -18.98 1.97
CA ASN A 114 13.03 -19.28 1.09
C ASN A 114 12.57 -20.04 -0.16
N GLU A 115 11.67 -21.02 -0.03
CA GLU A 115 11.06 -21.71 -1.18
C GLU A 115 10.26 -20.77 -2.09
N LEU A 116 9.58 -19.78 -1.51
CA LEU A 116 8.78 -18.79 -2.23
C LEU A 116 9.61 -17.62 -2.78
N ALA A 117 10.91 -17.55 -2.51
CA ALA A 117 11.76 -16.43 -2.92
C ALA A 117 11.75 -16.23 -4.46
N GLY A 118 11.62 -17.31 -5.22
CA GLY A 118 11.53 -17.29 -6.68
C GLY A 118 10.28 -16.61 -7.24
N LEU A 119 9.19 -16.50 -6.47
CA LEU A 119 7.95 -15.84 -6.92
C LEU A 119 8.09 -14.31 -6.96
N ALA A 120 8.94 -13.75 -6.09
CA ALA A 120 9.19 -12.32 -6.01
C ALA A 120 10.69 -12.03 -5.80
N PRO A 121 11.55 -12.30 -6.80
CA PRO A 121 13.01 -12.32 -6.63
C PRO A 121 13.62 -10.96 -6.26
N LEU A 122 12.94 -9.85 -6.53
CA LEU A 122 13.38 -8.51 -6.15
C LEU A 122 12.92 -8.08 -4.75
N HIS A 123 12.05 -8.85 -4.10
CA HIS A 123 11.38 -8.44 -2.86
C HIS A 123 11.53 -9.47 -1.73
N ASN A 124 11.24 -10.75 -1.97
CA ASN A 124 11.31 -11.76 -0.93
C ASN A 124 12.73 -11.95 -0.38
N PRO A 125 13.81 -12.03 -1.20
CA PRO A 125 15.16 -12.14 -0.67
C PRO A 125 15.57 -11.05 0.34
N PRO A 126 15.41 -9.73 0.05
CA PRO A 126 15.71 -8.70 1.05
C PRO A 126 14.77 -8.74 2.27
N ASN A 127 13.51 -9.19 2.12
CA ASN A 127 12.63 -9.39 3.27
C ASN A 127 13.17 -10.52 4.20
N ILE A 128 13.58 -11.65 3.63
CA ILE A 128 14.16 -12.80 4.36
C ILE A 128 15.45 -12.39 5.08
N LEU A 129 16.37 -11.72 4.38
CA LEU A 129 17.60 -11.19 4.99
C LEU A 129 17.30 -10.24 6.17
N GLY A 130 16.28 -9.40 6.03
CA GLY A 130 15.82 -8.52 7.09
C GLY A 130 15.29 -9.28 8.31
N ILE A 131 14.51 -10.34 8.08
CA ILE A 131 13.97 -11.22 9.13
C ILE A 131 15.11 -11.91 9.88
N GLU A 132 16.05 -12.53 9.15
CA GLU A 132 17.20 -13.24 9.71
C GLU A 132 18.08 -12.29 10.54
N ALA A 133 18.45 -11.15 9.97
CA ALA A 133 19.25 -10.14 10.68
C ALA A 133 18.55 -9.61 11.94
N ALA A 134 17.24 -9.41 11.90
CA ALA A 134 16.50 -8.97 13.07
C ALA A 134 16.40 -10.07 14.14
N LYS A 135 16.20 -11.35 13.74
CA LYS A 135 16.19 -12.50 14.68
C LYS A 135 17.54 -12.65 15.36
N ASP A 136 18.64 -12.46 14.64
CA ASP A 136 20.00 -12.47 15.19
C ASP A 136 20.20 -11.39 16.25
N LEU A 137 19.72 -10.17 15.98
CA LEU A 137 19.89 -9.01 16.85
C LEU A 137 18.93 -9.01 18.05
N MET A 138 17.75 -9.64 17.91
CA MET A 138 16.68 -9.66 18.92
C MET A 138 16.13 -11.07 19.17
N PRO A 139 16.97 -12.08 19.52
CA PRO A 139 16.59 -13.50 19.51
C PRO A 139 15.51 -13.88 20.54
N LYS A 140 15.27 -13.02 21.54
CA LYS A 140 14.24 -13.22 22.57
C LYS A 140 12.91 -12.54 22.25
N VAL A 141 12.87 -11.70 21.23
CA VAL A 141 11.66 -10.99 20.79
C VAL A 141 10.96 -11.88 19.75
N PRO A 142 9.64 -12.06 19.79
CA PRO A 142 8.92 -12.79 18.74
C PRO A 142 8.86 -11.97 17.44
N HIS A 143 9.03 -12.66 16.30
CA HIS A 143 8.97 -12.08 14.97
C HIS A 143 7.72 -12.55 14.24
N MET A 144 7.06 -11.66 13.50
CA MET A 144 5.86 -11.97 12.72
C MET A 144 6.04 -11.50 11.28
N ALA A 145 5.46 -12.22 10.32
CA ALA A 145 5.41 -11.82 8.92
C ALA A 145 3.98 -11.40 8.54
N ILE A 146 3.87 -10.24 7.89
CA ILE A 146 2.62 -9.67 7.39
C ILE A 146 2.75 -9.56 5.87
N MET A 147 1.89 -10.29 5.16
CA MET A 147 2.02 -10.49 3.72
C MET A 147 1.11 -9.56 2.93
N ASP A 148 1.66 -8.82 1.95
CA ASP A 148 0.85 -7.97 1.06
C ASP A 148 -0.14 -8.77 0.22
N THR A 149 0.14 -10.05 -0.04
CA THR A 149 -0.71 -10.94 -0.84
C THR A 149 -1.89 -11.54 -0.06
N ALA A 150 -1.90 -11.45 1.28
CA ALA A 150 -2.84 -12.20 2.12
C ALA A 150 -4.31 -11.80 1.91
N TRP A 151 -4.59 -10.49 1.80
CA TRP A 151 -5.93 -9.96 1.53
C TRP A 151 -6.56 -10.53 0.25
N HIS A 152 -5.73 -10.80 -0.76
CA HIS A 152 -6.18 -11.23 -2.08
C HIS A 152 -6.42 -12.74 -2.18
N GLN A 153 -6.16 -13.52 -1.14
CA GLN A 153 -6.33 -14.98 -1.17
C GLN A 153 -7.80 -15.43 -1.23
N THR A 154 -8.74 -14.49 -1.13
CA THR A 154 -10.17 -14.74 -1.34
C THR A 154 -10.60 -14.67 -2.80
N MET A 155 -9.73 -14.27 -3.74
CA MET A 155 -10.08 -14.19 -5.15
C MET A 155 -10.51 -15.57 -5.69
N PRO A 156 -11.59 -15.65 -6.49
CA PRO A 156 -11.98 -16.89 -7.16
C PRO A 156 -11.02 -17.22 -8.31
N ALA A 157 -10.99 -18.49 -8.74
CA ALA A 157 -10.14 -18.96 -9.84
C ALA A 157 -10.35 -18.19 -11.14
N SER A 158 -11.57 -17.70 -11.38
CA SER A 158 -11.90 -16.85 -12.53
C SER A 158 -11.12 -15.53 -12.57
N SER A 159 -10.63 -15.04 -11.43
CA SER A 159 -9.86 -13.79 -11.34
C SER A 159 -8.35 -14.04 -11.25
N TYR A 160 -7.92 -15.18 -10.70
CA TYR A 160 -6.49 -15.44 -10.49
C TYR A 160 -5.82 -16.38 -11.49
N ILE A 161 -6.56 -17.22 -12.21
CA ILE A 161 -5.96 -18.08 -13.25
C ILE A 161 -5.79 -17.26 -14.53
N TYR A 162 -4.56 -17.15 -15.02
CA TYR A 162 -4.29 -16.62 -16.35
C TYR A 162 -4.64 -17.64 -17.43
N ALA A 163 -5.06 -17.17 -18.61
CA ALA A 163 -5.28 -17.98 -19.81
C ALA A 163 -3.95 -18.40 -20.46
N LEU A 164 -3.10 -19.08 -19.69
CA LEU A 164 -1.79 -19.60 -20.05
C LEU A 164 -1.80 -21.13 -19.89
N PRO A 165 -0.77 -21.87 -20.36
CA PRO A 165 -0.68 -23.31 -20.12
C PRO A 165 -0.89 -23.64 -18.64
N TYR A 166 -1.95 -24.38 -18.33
CA TYR A 166 -2.36 -24.65 -16.94
C TYR A 166 -1.27 -25.35 -16.11
N LYS A 167 -0.33 -26.04 -16.78
CA LYS A 167 0.87 -26.59 -16.16
C LYS A 167 1.70 -25.53 -15.42
N TRP A 168 1.76 -24.29 -15.89
CA TRP A 168 2.53 -23.24 -15.23
C TRP A 168 1.93 -22.80 -13.90
N TYR A 169 0.60 -22.85 -13.78
CA TYR A 169 -0.06 -22.69 -12.50
C TYR A 169 0.31 -23.85 -11.56
N LYS A 170 0.13 -25.10 -12.01
CA LYS A 170 0.38 -26.29 -11.17
C LYS A 170 1.83 -26.44 -10.71
N ASP A 171 2.78 -26.17 -11.60
CA ASP A 171 4.19 -26.52 -11.37
C ASP A 171 4.98 -25.33 -10.80
N TYR A 172 4.59 -24.09 -11.15
CA TYR A 172 5.34 -22.88 -10.79
C TYR A 172 4.50 -21.85 -10.02
N GLY A 173 3.23 -22.13 -9.76
CA GLY A 173 2.35 -21.20 -9.03
C GLY A 173 2.07 -19.91 -9.79
N ILE A 174 2.10 -19.92 -11.14
CA ILE A 174 1.76 -18.75 -11.96
C ILE A 174 0.26 -18.47 -11.85
N ARG A 175 -0.07 -17.42 -11.11
CA ARG A 175 -1.43 -16.90 -10.89
C ARG A 175 -1.36 -15.43 -10.50
N ARG A 176 -2.50 -14.74 -10.49
CA ARG A 176 -2.65 -13.45 -9.83
C ARG A 176 -2.52 -13.62 -8.32
N TYR A 177 -1.60 -12.89 -7.72
CA TYR A 177 -1.49 -12.78 -6.26
C TYR A 177 -2.00 -11.43 -5.76
N GLY A 178 -1.65 -10.35 -6.45
CA GLY A 178 -1.99 -8.99 -6.03
C GLY A 178 -1.15 -8.48 -4.86
N PHE A 179 -1.02 -7.16 -4.75
CA PHE A 179 -0.24 -6.47 -3.71
C PHE A 179 -0.99 -5.25 -3.21
N HIS A 180 -0.41 -4.54 -2.22
CA HIS A 180 -1.09 -3.50 -1.44
C HIS A 180 -2.27 -4.04 -0.60
N GLY A 181 -2.26 -5.34 -0.27
CA GLY A 181 -3.38 -5.98 0.42
C GLY A 181 -3.70 -5.39 1.79
N THR A 182 -2.70 -4.98 2.57
CA THR A 182 -2.92 -4.30 3.86
C THR A 182 -3.62 -2.96 3.68
N SER A 183 -3.27 -2.20 2.63
CA SER A 183 -3.96 -0.96 2.29
C SER A 183 -5.40 -1.22 1.87
N PHE A 184 -5.64 -2.23 1.03
CA PHE A 184 -6.98 -2.56 0.58
C PHE A 184 -7.87 -3.06 1.73
N LEU A 185 -7.33 -3.91 2.60
CA LEU A 185 -8.01 -4.37 3.80
C LEU A 185 -8.44 -3.20 4.68
N TYR A 186 -7.52 -2.28 5.00
CA TYR A 186 -7.86 -1.09 5.80
C TYR A 186 -8.99 -0.29 5.15
N VAL A 187 -8.82 0.07 3.88
CA VAL A 187 -9.73 0.98 3.19
C VAL A 187 -11.09 0.33 2.94
N ALA A 188 -11.16 -0.98 2.63
CA ALA A 188 -12.41 -1.70 2.47
C ALA A 188 -13.23 -1.69 3.75
N LYS A 189 -12.59 -1.96 4.89
CA LYS A 189 -13.24 -1.96 6.20
C LYS A 189 -13.62 -0.55 6.67
N ARG A 190 -12.83 0.48 6.35
CA ARG A 190 -13.23 1.87 6.60
C ARG A 190 -14.42 2.28 5.75
N ALA A 191 -14.41 1.93 4.46
CA ALA A 191 -15.50 2.22 3.55
C ALA A 191 -16.82 1.59 4.02
N SER A 192 -16.80 0.35 4.53
CA SER A 192 -18.03 -0.27 5.06
C SER A 192 -18.62 0.47 6.26
N VAL A 193 -17.75 0.97 7.16
CA VAL A 193 -18.17 1.79 8.30
C VAL A 193 -18.80 3.11 7.84
N LEU A 194 -18.19 3.78 6.86
CA LEU A 194 -18.72 5.04 6.31
C LEU A 194 -20.02 4.85 5.53
N LEU A 195 -20.19 3.70 4.87
CA LEU A 195 -21.43 3.30 4.23
C LEU A 195 -22.53 2.89 5.23
N GLY A 196 -22.20 2.71 6.51
CA GLY A 196 -23.13 2.19 7.51
C GLY A 196 -23.58 0.75 7.22
N LYS A 197 -22.72 -0.05 6.58
CA LYS A 197 -23.02 -1.42 6.13
C LYS A 197 -22.20 -2.45 6.89
N ASP A 198 -22.75 -3.67 6.95
CA ASP A 198 -21.99 -4.86 7.36
C ASP A 198 -20.74 -5.01 6.45
N PRO A 199 -19.54 -5.23 7.02
CA PRO A 199 -18.30 -5.30 6.25
C PRO A 199 -18.19 -6.50 5.32
N PHE A 200 -19.16 -7.42 5.31
CA PHE A 200 -19.32 -8.53 4.37
C PHE A 200 -20.54 -8.38 3.44
N LYS A 201 -21.13 -7.18 3.38
CA LYS A 201 -22.23 -6.82 2.47
C LYS A 201 -21.93 -5.51 1.74
N THR A 202 -20.66 -5.31 1.41
CA THR A 202 -20.17 -4.12 0.72
C THR A 202 -19.42 -4.49 -0.55
N ASN A 203 -19.80 -3.82 -1.64
CA ASN A 203 -19.10 -3.90 -2.91
C ASN A 203 -18.42 -2.57 -3.20
N VAL A 204 -17.09 -2.54 -3.22
CA VAL A 204 -16.34 -1.29 -3.42
C VAL A 204 -15.21 -1.48 -4.43
N ILE A 205 -14.91 -0.42 -5.16
CA ILE A 205 -13.72 -0.37 -6.02
C ILE A 205 -12.72 0.55 -5.35
N ILE A 206 -11.57 0.01 -4.96
CA ILE A 206 -10.55 0.78 -4.24
C ILE A 206 -9.39 1.05 -5.20
N CYS A 207 -9.08 2.32 -5.41
CA CYS A 207 -8.00 2.84 -6.22
C CYS A 207 -6.84 3.27 -5.29
N HIS A 208 -5.88 2.38 -5.07
CA HIS A 208 -4.64 2.71 -4.36
C HIS A 208 -3.65 3.32 -5.36
N ILE A 209 -3.51 4.65 -5.35
CA ILE A 209 -2.67 5.37 -6.32
C ILE A 209 -1.51 6.04 -5.58
N GLY A 210 -0.32 5.44 -5.71
CA GLY A 210 0.94 5.99 -5.26
C GLY A 210 1.99 5.89 -6.36
N ASN A 211 3.27 5.78 -5.97
CA ASN A 211 4.31 5.53 -6.97
C ASN A 211 4.11 4.18 -7.67
N GLY A 212 3.78 3.14 -6.89
CA GLY A 212 3.07 1.96 -7.39
C GLY A 212 1.57 2.19 -7.25
N ALA A 213 0.79 1.70 -8.22
CA ALA A 213 -0.65 1.90 -8.25
C ALA A 213 -1.37 0.59 -8.55
N SER A 214 -2.46 0.32 -7.83
CA SER A 214 -3.34 -0.82 -8.11
C SER A 214 -4.80 -0.52 -7.79
N VAL A 215 -5.69 -1.27 -8.43
CA VAL A 215 -7.13 -1.24 -8.14
C VAL A 215 -7.54 -2.59 -7.55
N ASN A 216 -8.45 -2.60 -6.58
CA ASN A 216 -9.06 -3.82 -6.05
C ASN A 216 -10.58 -3.75 -6.21
N ALA A 217 -11.15 -4.78 -6.81
CA ALA A 217 -12.57 -5.07 -6.75
C ALA A 217 -12.86 -5.82 -5.44
N VAL A 218 -13.67 -5.22 -4.57
CA VAL A 218 -14.17 -5.86 -3.35
C VAL A 218 -15.62 -6.26 -3.58
N LYS A 219 -15.93 -7.54 -3.35
CA LYS A 219 -17.29 -8.08 -3.44
C LYS A 219 -17.63 -8.75 -2.11
N ASP A 220 -18.77 -8.39 -1.53
CA ASP A 220 -19.23 -8.89 -0.22
C ASP A 220 -18.12 -8.79 0.84
N GLY A 221 -17.37 -7.68 0.81
CA GLY A 221 -16.28 -7.43 1.77
C GLY A 221 -14.99 -8.22 1.58
N LEU A 222 -14.88 -9.00 0.50
CA LEU A 222 -13.73 -9.84 0.18
C LEU A 222 -13.05 -9.35 -1.10
N SER A 223 -11.73 -9.53 -1.20
CA SER A 223 -11.01 -9.28 -2.45
C SER A 223 -11.52 -10.22 -3.53
N TYR A 224 -12.13 -9.66 -4.57
CA TYR A 224 -12.67 -10.40 -5.71
C TYR A 224 -11.72 -10.37 -6.91
N ASP A 225 -11.13 -9.21 -7.21
CA ASP A 225 -10.14 -9.04 -8.28
C ASP A 225 -9.16 -7.91 -7.93
N THR A 226 -7.98 -7.88 -8.54
CA THR A 226 -6.97 -6.84 -8.30
C THR A 226 -6.07 -6.63 -9.52
N SER A 227 -5.71 -5.38 -9.81
CA SER A 227 -5.05 -5.06 -11.08
C SER A 227 -3.63 -5.61 -11.15
N MET A 228 -2.94 -5.67 -10.01
CA MET A 228 -1.62 -6.29 -9.96
C MET A 228 -1.71 -7.81 -10.04
N GLY A 229 -0.68 -8.39 -10.63
CA GLY A 229 -0.71 -9.74 -11.14
C GLY A 229 0.02 -10.76 -10.29
N PHE A 230 0.72 -11.64 -11.01
CA PHE A 230 1.84 -12.44 -10.51
C PHE A 230 2.93 -11.54 -9.91
N THR A 231 3.19 -10.38 -10.53
CA THR A 231 4.14 -9.38 -10.05
C THR A 231 3.48 -8.00 -9.91
N PRO A 232 4.13 -7.04 -9.22
CA PRO A 232 3.65 -5.66 -9.12
C PRO A 232 3.73 -4.85 -10.43
N LEU A 233 4.05 -5.48 -11.58
CA LEU A 233 4.16 -4.84 -12.88
C LEU A 233 2.80 -4.67 -13.58
N GLU A 234 1.90 -5.66 -13.44
CA GLU A 234 0.60 -5.66 -14.12
C GLU A 234 -0.33 -4.54 -13.60
N GLY A 235 -1.20 -4.07 -14.48
CA GLY A 235 -2.32 -3.21 -14.13
C GLY A 235 -2.15 -1.78 -14.60
N LEU A 236 -2.18 -0.86 -13.62
CA LEU A 236 -2.18 0.57 -13.87
C LEU A 236 -0.83 1.08 -14.39
N VAL A 237 -0.87 2.26 -14.99
CA VAL A 237 0.33 3.07 -15.23
C VAL A 237 0.90 3.48 -13.86
N MET A 238 2.20 3.33 -13.68
CA MET A 238 2.90 3.65 -12.43
C MET A 238 4.04 4.64 -12.67
N GLY A 239 4.77 5.02 -11.62
CA GLY A 239 5.87 5.97 -11.76
C GLY A 239 6.94 5.51 -12.75
N THR A 240 7.38 4.26 -12.62
CA THR A 240 8.43 3.67 -13.48
C THR A 240 8.06 2.33 -14.12
N ARG A 241 6.89 1.78 -13.77
CA ARG A 241 6.43 0.47 -14.26
C ARG A 241 5.44 0.63 -15.41
N ALA A 242 5.54 -0.24 -16.39
CA ALA A 242 4.77 -0.17 -17.62
C ALA A 242 3.24 -0.34 -17.40
N GLY A 243 2.82 -1.17 -16.45
CA GLY A 243 1.42 -1.58 -16.36
C GLY A 243 1.02 -2.49 -17.51
N ASP A 244 -0.27 -2.57 -17.81
CA ASP A 244 -0.80 -3.41 -18.88
C ASP A 244 -0.41 -2.93 -20.28
N HIS A 245 0.23 -3.82 -21.02
CA HIS A 245 0.57 -3.66 -22.44
C HIS A 245 0.46 -5.03 -23.13
N ASP A 246 0.55 -5.02 -24.46
CA ASP A 246 0.55 -6.26 -25.24
C ASP A 246 1.78 -7.13 -24.84
N PRO A 247 1.57 -8.39 -24.39
CA PRO A 247 2.66 -9.28 -24.00
C PRO A 247 3.70 -9.52 -25.10
N ALA A 248 3.35 -9.37 -26.37
CA ALA A 248 4.27 -9.56 -27.49
C ALA A 248 5.29 -8.41 -27.64
N ILE A 249 5.00 -7.21 -27.11
CA ILE A 249 5.88 -6.04 -27.24
C ILE A 249 7.24 -6.30 -26.58
N GLY A 250 7.26 -6.88 -25.37
CA GLY A 250 8.51 -7.17 -24.67
C GLY A 250 9.40 -8.12 -25.46
N LEU A 251 8.81 -9.17 -26.05
CA LEU A 251 9.54 -10.14 -26.87
C LEU A 251 10.06 -9.49 -28.16
N TYR A 252 9.22 -8.72 -28.84
CA TYR A 252 9.60 -7.99 -30.05
C TYR A 252 10.76 -7.02 -29.79
N MET A 253 10.70 -6.25 -28.69
CA MET A 253 11.77 -5.30 -28.34
C MET A 253 13.05 -6.01 -27.91
N MET A 254 12.96 -7.17 -27.24
CA MET A 254 14.12 -7.99 -26.95
C MET A 254 14.85 -8.42 -28.21
N GLU A 255 14.12 -8.84 -29.26
CA GLU A 255 14.72 -9.18 -30.55
C GLU A 255 15.31 -7.96 -31.25
N LYS A 256 14.59 -6.82 -31.25
CA LYS A 256 15.03 -5.60 -31.95
C LYS A 256 16.24 -4.91 -31.34
N GLU A 257 16.32 -4.89 -30.02
CA GLU A 257 17.42 -4.24 -29.29
C GLU A 257 18.45 -5.25 -28.75
N ASN A 258 18.32 -6.53 -29.10
CA ASN A 258 19.19 -7.62 -28.64
C ASN A 258 19.31 -7.67 -27.10
N LEU A 259 18.17 -7.52 -26.41
CA LEU A 259 18.09 -7.48 -24.95
C LEU A 259 17.85 -8.86 -24.36
N LYS A 260 18.48 -9.14 -23.23
CA LYS A 260 18.17 -10.31 -22.41
C LYS A 260 16.92 -10.08 -21.58
N ALA A 261 16.27 -11.16 -21.14
CA ALA A 261 15.06 -11.10 -20.32
C ALA A 261 15.21 -10.21 -19.07
N LYS A 262 16.36 -10.23 -18.39
CA LYS A 262 16.64 -9.40 -17.22
C LYS A 262 16.76 -7.90 -17.55
N GLU A 263 17.23 -7.58 -18.75
CA GLU A 263 17.32 -6.19 -19.22
C GLU A 263 15.93 -5.65 -19.57
N MET A 264 15.11 -6.48 -20.23
CA MET A 264 13.71 -6.16 -20.49
C MET A 264 12.89 -6.00 -19.19
N ASP A 265 13.04 -6.92 -18.22
CA ASP A 265 12.41 -6.79 -16.90
C ASP A 265 12.79 -5.47 -16.22
N SER A 266 14.06 -5.08 -16.30
CA SER A 266 14.55 -3.79 -15.78
C SER A 266 13.91 -2.60 -16.51
N ILE A 267 13.79 -2.66 -17.84
CA ILE A 267 13.11 -1.61 -18.63
C ILE A 267 11.67 -1.47 -18.15
N LEU A 268 10.91 -2.58 -18.15
CA LEU A 268 9.50 -2.59 -17.81
C LEU A 268 9.21 -2.14 -16.37
N ASN A 269 10.14 -2.37 -15.42
CA ASN A 269 9.97 -1.99 -14.02
C ASN A 269 10.56 -0.62 -13.64
N LYS A 270 11.61 -0.17 -14.32
CA LYS A 270 12.41 1.00 -13.89
C LYS A 270 12.51 2.12 -14.91
N LYS A 271 12.19 1.88 -16.18
CA LYS A 271 12.33 2.85 -17.28
C LYS A 271 11.04 3.08 -18.06
N SER A 272 9.91 2.56 -17.59
CA SER A 272 8.60 2.67 -18.24
C SER A 272 7.66 3.55 -17.42
N GLY A 273 6.34 3.42 -17.63
CA GLY A 273 5.34 4.20 -16.91
C GLY A 273 5.44 5.70 -17.20
N ILE A 274 5.16 6.52 -16.20
CA ILE A 274 5.26 8.00 -16.29
C ILE A 274 6.66 8.43 -16.70
N LEU A 275 7.70 7.80 -16.15
CA LEU A 275 9.08 8.07 -16.53
C LEU A 275 9.34 7.75 -18.00
N GLY A 276 8.82 6.63 -18.50
CA GLY A 276 9.02 6.26 -19.91
C GLY A 276 8.36 7.24 -20.88
N ILE A 277 7.18 7.78 -20.54
CA ILE A 277 6.44 8.71 -21.42
C ILE A 277 7.04 10.12 -21.35
N THR A 278 7.37 10.60 -20.15
CA THR A 278 7.87 11.96 -19.94
C THR A 278 9.39 12.08 -20.10
N GLU A 279 10.11 10.96 -20.01
CA GLU A 279 11.58 10.85 -19.96
C GLU A 279 12.25 11.61 -18.81
N LYS A 280 11.46 12.14 -17.86
CA LYS A 280 11.95 13.11 -16.87
C LYS A 280 11.35 12.89 -15.49
N PHE A 281 10.04 12.65 -15.40
CA PHE A 281 9.32 12.71 -14.15
C PHE A 281 8.89 11.32 -13.67
N THR A 282 8.78 11.18 -12.35
CA THR A 282 8.13 10.03 -11.70
C THR A 282 7.05 10.46 -10.72
N ASP A 283 7.17 11.68 -10.19
CA ASP A 283 6.21 12.32 -9.31
C ASP A 283 5.10 12.99 -10.15
N ARG A 284 3.83 12.71 -9.82
CA ARG A 284 2.68 13.26 -10.53
C ARG A 284 2.57 14.77 -10.35
N ARG A 285 3.10 15.34 -9.26
CA ARG A 285 3.08 16.79 -9.05
C ARG A 285 3.93 17.53 -10.09
N ASP A 286 5.10 16.97 -10.40
CA ASP A 286 5.97 17.55 -11.43
C ASP A 286 5.34 17.40 -12.82
N VAL A 287 4.63 16.30 -13.07
CA VAL A 287 3.86 16.09 -14.31
C VAL A 287 2.70 17.10 -14.42
N GLU A 288 1.95 17.33 -13.35
CA GLU A 288 0.86 18.31 -13.33
C GLU A 288 1.39 19.73 -13.63
N MET A 289 2.47 20.15 -12.96
CA MET A 289 3.11 21.44 -13.23
C MET A 289 3.60 21.56 -14.68
N ALA A 290 4.28 20.53 -15.20
CA ALA A 290 4.76 20.55 -16.57
C ALA A 290 3.60 20.61 -17.59
N ALA A 291 2.49 19.93 -17.32
CA ALA A 291 1.30 19.95 -18.17
C ALA A 291 0.64 21.35 -18.18
N GLU A 292 0.60 22.03 -17.04
CA GLU A 292 0.16 23.43 -16.93
C GLU A 292 1.08 24.37 -17.72
N ASP A 293 2.39 24.14 -17.66
CA ASP A 293 3.42 24.91 -18.39
C ASP A 293 3.46 24.61 -19.91
N GLY A 294 2.62 23.70 -20.42
CA GLY A 294 2.51 23.42 -21.84
C GLY A 294 3.24 22.17 -22.35
N ASP A 295 3.76 21.31 -21.46
CA ASP A 295 4.37 20.05 -21.87
C ASP A 295 3.30 19.04 -22.33
N GLU A 296 3.27 18.78 -23.63
CA GLU A 296 2.32 17.86 -24.27
C GLU A 296 2.49 16.40 -23.81
N ARG A 297 3.71 15.96 -23.49
CA ARG A 297 3.93 14.58 -22.98
C ARG A 297 3.45 14.45 -21.54
N ALA A 298 3.57 15.51 -20.75
CA ALA A 298 3.00 15.55 -19.41
C ALA A 298 1.47 15.49 -19.45
N ARG A 299 0.81 16.27 -20.33
CA ARG A 299 -0.63 16.21 -20.56
C ARG A 299 -1.09 14.82 -20.99
N LEU A 300 -0.44 14.26 -21.99
CA LEU A 300 -0.68 12.90 -22.49
C LEU A 300 -0.53 11.85 -21.38
N THR A 301 0.47 12.01 -20.50
CA THR A 301 0.69 11.09 -19.39
C THR A 301 -0.49 11.08 -18.41
N ILE A 302 -1.02 12.25 -18.04
CA ILE A 302 -2.20 12.37 -17.18
C ILE A 302 -3.42 11.71 -17.83
N GLU A 303 -3.60 11.90 -19.14
CA GLU A 303 -4.69 11.26 -19.91
C GLU A 303 -4.57 9.74 -19.91
N ILE A 304 -3.39 9.20 -20.21
CA ILE A 304 -3.14 7.75 -20.24
C ILE A 304 -3.37 7.11 -18.86
N GLU A 305 -2.83 7.71 -17.79
CA GLU A 305 -2.99 7.20 -16.42
C GLU A 305 -4.48 7.21 -16.01
N SER A 306 -5.16 8.34 -16.21
CA SER A 306 -6.58 8.50 -15.83
C SER A 306 -7.50 7.61 -16.66
N TYR A 307 -7.22 7.45 -17.96
CA TYR A 307 -7.97 6.55 -18.84
C TYR A 307 -7.83 5.09 -18.40
N ARG A 308 -6.60 4.65 -18.06
CA ARG A 308 -6.38 3.29 -17.56
C ARG A 308 -7.14 3.06 -16.25
N LEU A 309 -7.11 4.04 -15.35
CA LEU A 309 -7.84 3.96 -14.09
C LEU A 309 -9.35 3.87 -14.30
N LYS A 310 -9.91 4.71 -15.18
CA LYS A 310 -11.33 4.69 -15.58
C LYS A 310 -11.76 3.32 -16.11
N LYS A 311 -10.95 2.72 -17.01
CA LYS A 311 -11.19 1.37 -17.52
C LYS A 311 -11.26 0.34 -16.41
N TYR A 312 -10.33 0.38 -15.45
CA TYR A 312 -10.34 -0.52 -14.31
C TYR A 312 -11.57 -0.35 -13.42
N ILE A 313 -12.00 0.89 -13.17
CA ILE A 313 -13.24 1.16 -12.43
C ILE A 313 -14.44 0.54 -13.17
N GLY A 314 -14.57 0.78 -14.47
CA GLY A 314 -15.67 0.20 -15.27
C GLY A 314 -15.63 -1.33 -15.31
N ALA A 315 -14.46 -1.93 -15.57
CA ALA A 315 -14.29 -3.37 -15.62
C ALA A 315 -14.62 -4.04 -14.28
N TYR A 316 -14.19 -3.43 -13.17
CA TYR A 316 -14.45 -3.98 -11.84
C TYR A 316 -15.87 -3.74 -11.37
N ALA A 317 -16.51 -2.64 -11.77
CA ALA A 317 -17.94 -2.44 -11.54
C ALA A 317 -18.77 -3.54 -12.21
N ALA A 318 -18.43 -3.88 -13.46
CA ALA A 318 -19.05 -4.98 -14.19
C ALA A 318 -18.76 -6.34 -13.52
N ALA A 319 -17.51 -6.58 -13.07
CA ALA A 319 -17.10 -7.83 -12.43
C ALA A 319 -17.82 -8.10 -11.10
N VAL A 320 -18.07 -7.07 -10.29
CA VAL A 320 -18.77 -7.23 -9.00
C VAL A 320 -20.30 -7.21 -9.15
N GLY A 321 -20.83 -6.60 -10.21
CA GLY A 321 -22.26 -6.59 -10.54
C GLY A 321 -23.08 -5.51 -9.82
N GLY A 322 -22.43 -4.49 -9.27
CA GLY A 322 -23.03 -3.38 -8.52
C GLY A 322 -22.09 -2.86 -7.45
N VAL A 323 -21.90 -1.54 -7.39
CA VAL A 323 -20.88 -0.89 -6.56
C VAL A 323 -21.53 0.10 -5.60
N ASP A 324 -21.18 0.01 -4.32
CA ASP A 324 -21.61 0.94 -3.28
C ASP A 324 -20.75 2.20 -3.25
N ALA A 325 -19.44 2.04 -3.46
CA ALA A 325 -18.50 3.15 -3.50
C ALA A 325 -17.28 2.92 -4.40
N VAL A 326 -16.78 4.01 -4.97
CA VAL A 326 -15.40 4.12 -5.49
C VAL A 326 -14.57 4.85 -4.44
N VAL A 327 -13.40 4.30 -4.09
CA VAL A 327 -12.56 4.84 -3.03
C VAL A 327 -11.16 5.15 -3.55
N PHE A 328 -10.67 6.36 -3.34
CA PHE A 328 -9.29 6.73 -3.65
C PHE A 328 -8.45 6.77 -2.37
N THR A 329 -7.23 6.23 -2.45
CA THR A 329 -6.29 6.15 -1.32
C THR A 329 -4.85 6.25 -1.82
N ALA A 330 -3.91 6.32 -0.87
CA ALA A 330 -2.47 6.48 -1.07
C ALA A 330 -2.09 7.85 -1.63
N GLY A 331 -0.79 8.13 -1.74
CA GLY A 331 -0.28 9.50 -1.89
C GLY A 331 -0.92 10.33 -3.01
N VAL A 332 -1.11 9.75 -4.21
CA VAL A 332 -1.77 10.42 -5.34
C VAL A 332 -3.28 10.32 -5.22
N GLY A 333 -3.85 9.18 -4.82
CA GLY A 333 -5.30 9.03 -4.67
C GLY A 333 -5.89 9.99 -3.61
N GLU A 334 -5.13 10.30 -2.56
CA GLU A 334 -5.51 11.22 -1.49
C GLU A 334 -5.43 12.70 -1.92
N LYS A 335 -4.53 13.07 -2.84
CA LYS A 335 -4.17 14.47 -3.11
C LYS A 335 -4.29 14.95 -4.55
N GLY A 336 -4.32 14.04 -5.52
CA GLY A 336 -4.41 14.32 -6.95
C GLY A 336 -5.86 14.46 -7.40
N SER A 337 -6.43 15.65 -7.20
CA SER A 337 -7.81 15.97 -7.60
C SER A 337 -8.01 15.81 -9.12
N ILE A 338 -7.01 16.17 -9.93
CA ILE A 338 -7.03 16.06 -11.39
C ILE A 338 -7.15 14.60 -11.83
N THR A 339 -6.30 13.71 -11.30
CA THR A 339 -6.37 12.26 -11.61
C THR A 339 -7.72 11.67 -11.21
N ARG A 340 -8.25 12.03 -10.03
CA ARG A 340 -9.58 11.56 -9.59
C ARG A 340 -10.68 12.02 -10.52
N ALA A 341 -10.73 13.31 -10.84
CA ALA A 341 -11.73 13.90 -11.73
C ALA A 341 -11.73 13.17 -13.08
N ARG A 342 -10.58 13.13 -13.75
CA ARG A 342 -10.44 12.50 -15.07
C ARG A 342 -10.77 11.00 -15.07
N ALA A 343 -10.48 10.28 -13.99
CA ALA A 343 -10.83 8.87 -13.85
C ALA A 343 -12.33 8.63 -13.64
N LEU A 344 -13.05 9.59 -13.04
CA LEU A 344 -14.48 9.51 -12.75
C LEU A 344 -15.36 10.08 -13.87
N ASP A 345 -14.84 11.03 -14.67
CA ASP A 345 -15.61 11.68 -15.74
C ASP A 345 -16.23 10.65 -16.71
N GLY A 346 -17.50 10.80 -17.04
CA GLY A 346 -18.19 9.89 -17.97
C GLY A 346 -18.63 8.57 -17.34
N LEU A 347 -18.51 8.38 -16.01
CA LEU A 347 -19.03 7.21 -15.29
C LEU A 347 -20.44 7.42 -14.71
N GLU A 348 -21.14 8.48 -15.12
CA GLU A 348 -22.51 8.78 -14.65
C GLU A 348 -23.50 7.67 -15.03
N PHE A 349 -23.24 6.96 -16.12
CA PHE A 349 -24.05 5.79 -16.53
C PHE A 349 -23.92 4.61 -15.54
N LEU A 350 -22.84 4.55 -14.77
CA LEU A 350 -22.67 3.61 -13.65
C LEU A 350 -23.22 4.17 -12.33
N GLY A 351 -23.82 5.37 -12.34
CA GLY A 351 -24.33 6.05 -11.15
C GLY A 351 -23.26 6.75 -10.31
N VAL A 352 -22.05 6.92 -10.86
CA VAL A 352 -20.94 7.62 -10.21
C VAL A 352 -20.95 9.09 -10.64
N ARG A 353 -21.22 9.99 -9.70
CA ARG A 353 -21.16 11.45 -9.89
C ARG A 353 -20.36 12.06 -8.75
N TYR A 354 -19.42 12.95 -9.06
CA TYR A 354 -18.64 13.67 -8.06
C TYR A 354 -18.92 15.17 -8.13
N ASP A 355 -18.71 15.85 -7.01
CA ASP A 355 -18.75 17.31 -6.93
C ASP A 355 -17.34 17.85 -7.15
N ALA A 356 -17.16 18.67 -8.19
CA ALA A 356 -15.85 19.20 -8.57
C ALA A 356 -15.20 20.06 -7.48
N ALA A 357 -15.98 20.87 -6.77
CA ALA A 357 -15.48 21.71 -5.69
C ALA A 357 -15.05 20.86 -4.48
N ARG A 358 -15.85 19.85 -4.11
CA ARG A 358 -15.47 18.89 -3.06
C ARG A 358 -14.20 18.12 -3.43
N ASN A 359 -14.09 17.69 -4.69
CA ASN A 359 -12.92 16.98 -5.18
C ASN A 359 -11.64 17.82 -5.09
N GLU A 360 -11.69 19.10 -5.45
CA GLU A 360 -10.52 20.00 -5.37
C GLU A 360 -10.10 20.29 -3.93
N ILE A 361 -11.06 20.49 -3.02
CA ILE A 361 -10.77 20.74 -1.59
C ILE A 361 -10.22 19.48 -0.91
N SER A 362 -10.67 18.29 -1.31
CA SER A 362 -10.32 16.99 -0.72
C SER A 362 -8.88 16.54 -1.04
N ARG A 363 -7.90 17.28 -0.53
CA ARG A 363 -6.45 17.05 -0.71
C ARG A 363 -5.76 16.95 0.64
N THR A 364 -6.14 15.94 1.43
CA THR A 364 -5.63 15.72 2.79
C THR A 364 -5.29 14.25 3.01
N ARG A 365 -4.33 14.00 3.90
CA ARG A 365 -4.02 12.65 4.44
C ARG A 365 -4.55 12.43 5.86
N ASN A 366 -5.25 13.43 6.40
CA ASN A 366 -5.57 13.53 7.83
C ASN A 366 -7.05 13.31 8.13
N ALA A 367 -7.91 13.20 7.11
CA ALA A 367 -9.32 12.88 7.28
C ALA A 367 -9.83 12.03 6.11
N GLU A 368 -10.89 11.28 6.40
CA GLU A 368 -11.73 10.62 5.41
C GLU A 368 -12.74 11.64 4.89
N THR A 369 -12.93 11.72 3.57
CA THR A 369 -13.84 12.68 2.94
C THR A 369 -14.76 12.03 1.91
N GLU A 370 -15.90 12.65 1.66
CA GLU A 370 -16.82 12.29 0.58
C GLU A 370 -16.85 13.38 -0.48
N ILE A 371 -16.63 12.97 -1.73
CA ILE A 371 -16.62 13.85 -2.90
C ILE A 371 -17.76 13.55 -3.88
N SER A 372 -18.68 12.63 -3.55
CA SER A 372 -19.88 12.40 -4.38
C SER A 372 -20.76 13.64 -4.47
N ALA A 373 -21.37 13.81 -5.65
CA ALA A 373 -22.48 14.74 -5.84
C ALA A 373 -23.73 14.26 -5.08
N GLY A 374 -24.64 15.17 -4.75
CA GLY A 374 -25.83 14.86 -3.96
C GLY A 374 -26.79 13.85 -4.61
N ASP A 375 -26.80 13.77 -5.93
CA ASP A 375 -27.61 12.85 -6.74
C ASP A 375 -26.85 11.55 -7.14
N SER A 376 -25.61 11.37 -6.67
CA SER A 376 -24.82 10.18 -6.97
C SER A 376 -25.40 8.93 -6.30
N LYS A 377 -25.60 7.86 -7.08
CA LYS A 377 -26.05 6.55 -6.57
C LYS A 377 -24.90 5.79 -5.91
N VAL A 378 -23.70 5.95 -6.44
CA VAL A 378 -22.46 5.36 -5.92
C VAL A 378 -21.71 6.43 -5.12
N LYS A 379 -21.27 6.11 -3.91
CA LYS A 379 -20.47 7.04 -3.11
C LYS A 379 -19.06 7.17 -3.68
N VAL A 380 -18.45 8.34 -3.53
CA VAL A 380 -17.05 8.53 -3.87
C VAL A 380 -16.31 9.03 -2.64
N PHE A 381 -15.44 8.18 -2.09
CA PHE A 381 -14.67 8.50 -0.89
C PHE A 381 -13.20 8.72 -1.22
N VAL A 382 -12.56 9.60 -0.44
CA VAL A 382 -11.11 9.66 -0.32
C VAL A 382 -10.77 9.23 1.10
N ILE A 383 -10.12 8.08 1.24
CA ILE A 383 -9.81 7.46 2.54
C ILE A 383 -8.29 7.29 2.61
N PRO A 384 -7.57 8.08 3.42
CA PRO A 384 -6.14 7.90 3.59
C PRO A 384 -5.81 6.55 4.23
N THR A 385 -5.06 5.69 3.53
CA THR A 385 -4.72 4.34 4.04
C THR A 385 -3.87 4.40 5.31
N ASP A 386 -4.02 3.40 6.18
CA ASP A 386 -3.17 3.21 7.37
C ASP A 386 -2.68 1.75 7.41
N GLU A 387 -1.78 1.40 6.46
CA GLU A 387 -1.16 0.07 6.37
C GLU A 387 -0.50 -0.34 7.70
N GLU A 388 0.15 0.61 8.36
CA GLU A 388 0.82 0.39 9.64
C GLU A 388 -0.17 0.00 10.73
N ARG A 389 -1.40 0.54 10.72
CA ARG A 389 -2.44 0.12 11.65
C ARG A 389 -2.79 -1.35 11.48
N VAL A 390 -3.05 -1.81 10.26
CA VAL A 390 -3.34 -3.23 9.97
C VAL A 390 -2.21 -4.10 10.51
N PHE A 391 -0.99 -3.72 10.19
CA PHE A 391 0.22 -4.43 10.59
C PHE A 391 0.34 -4.58 12.10
N VAL A 392 0.21 -3.48 12.84
CA VAL A 392 0.30 -3.46 14.30
C VAL A 392 -0.83 -4.28 14.93
N GLU A 393 -2.06 -4.19 14.39
CA GLU A 393 -3.20 -4.97 14.89
C GLU A 393 -3.03 -6.47 14.67
N ASP A 394 -2.49 -6.88 13.52
CA ASP A 394 -2.13 -8.27 13.24
C ASP A 394 -1.08 -8.78 14.24
N VAL A 395 0.01 -8.02 14.47
CA VAL A 395 1.06 -8.39 15.42
C VAL A 395 0.50 -8.50 16.84
N ALA A 396 -0.29 -7.53 17.28
CA ALA A 396 -0.90 -7.52 18.61
C ALA A 396 -1.87 -8.71 18.79
N GLY A 397 -2.68 -9.01 17.76
CA GLY A 397 -3.58 -10.15 17.77
C GLY A 397 -2.85 -11.50 17.81
N LEU A 398 -1.77 -11.65 17.04
CA LEU A 398 -0.93 -12.85 17.05
C LEU A 398 -0.27 -13.07 18.42
N LEU A 399 0.28 -12.01 19.02
CA LEU A 399 0.87 -12.07 20.35
C LEU A 399 -0.13 -12.49 21.43
N ASN A 400 -1.38 -12.03 21.31
CA ASN A 400 -2.43 -12.33 22.27
C ASN A 400 -3.18 -13.64 21.96
N GLY A 401 -2.80 -14.36 20.90
CA GLY A 401 -3.49 -15.59 20.47
C GLY A 401 -4.91 -15.38 19.94
N SER A 402 -5.28 -14.14 19.59
CA SER A 402 -6.63 -13.77 19.15
C SER A 402 -6.75 -13.55 17.64
N TYR A 403 -5.66 -13.68 16.88
CA TYR A 403 -5.64 -13.39 15.45
C TYR A 403 -5.95 -14.62 14.58
N ASP A 404 -6.69 -14.38 13.50
CA ASP A 404 -6.94 -15.32 12.42
C ASP A 404 -7.03 -14.55 11.09
N ILE A 405 -7.37 -15.25 9.99
CA ILE A 405 -7.67 -14.61 8.70
C ILE A 405 -8.60 -13.40 8.88
N HIS A 406 -8.44 -12.39 8.01
CA HIS A 406 -9.14 -11.11 8.15
C HIS A 406 -10.68 -11.23 8.21
N THR A 407 -11.26 -12.32 7.73
CA THR A 407 -12.70 -12.60 7.81
C THR A 407 -13.16 -13.07 9.19
N LYS A 408 -12.23 -13.51 10.04
CA LYS A 408 -12.43 -14.00 11.41
C LYS A 408 -11.74 -13.13 12.46
N PHE A 409 -11.21 -11.97 12.05
CA PHE A 409 -10.53 -11.05 12.93
C PHE A 409 -11.19 -9.66 12.88
N SER A 410 -11.47 -9.09 14.05
CA SER A 410 -12.12 -7.79 14.16
C SER A 410 -11.12 -6.69 14.50
N TYR A 411 -10.69 -5.96 13.48
CA TYR A 411 -9.89 -4.75 13.62
C TYR A 411 -10.60 -3.62 14.37
N LEU A 412 -9.84 -2.79 15.10
CA LEU A 412 -10.33 -1.59 15.79
C LEU A 412 -10.91 -0.56 14.82
N PHE A 413 -10.32 -0.44 13.63
CA PHE A 413 -10.80 0.49 12.60
C PHE A 413 -12.12 0.09 11.95
N GLN A 414 -12.68 -1.08 12.26
CA GLN A 414 -14.05 -1.46 11.89
C GLN A 414 -15.11 -0.85 12.83
N LYS A 415 -14.70 -0.23 13.94
CA LYS A 415 -15.64 0.38 14.86
C LYS A 415 -16.08 1.77 14.37
N PRO A 416 -17.37 2.12 14.46
CA PRO A 416 -17.87 3.46 14.09
C PRO A 416 -17.26 4.61 14.89
N ASP A 417 -16.78 4.35 16.11
CA ASP A 417 -16.14 5.32 16.99
C ASP A 417 -14.61 5.38 16.83
N TYR A 418 -14.05 4.60 15.90
CA TYR A 418 -12.60 4.61 15.65
C TYR A 418 -12.12 6.00 15.23
N ARG A 419 -11.02 6.45 15.86
CA ARG A 419 -10.34 7.69 15.53
C ARG A 419 -8.82 7.50 15.52
N ASN A 420 -8.14 8.19 14.61
CA ASN A 420 -6.70 8.33 14.63
C ASN A 420 -6.33 9.70 15.21
N ALA A 421 -6.00 9.73 16.50
CA ALA A 421 -5.79 10.97 17.25
C ALA A 421 -4.65 11.86 16.69
N LEU A 422 -3.64 11.27 16.04
CA LEU A 422 -2.57 12.04 15.40
C LEU A 422 -3.08 12.73 14.14
N ARG A 423 -3.86 12.01 13.32
CA ARG A 423 -4.51 12.58 12.14
C ARG A 423 -5.53 13.63 12.53
N ASP A 424 -6.34 13.41 13.57
CA ASP A 424 -7.32 14.37 14.07
C ASP A 424 -6.67 15.72 14.42
N LYS A 425 -5.60 15.71 15.22
CA LYS A 425 -4.86 16.93 15.59
C LYS A 425 -4.23 17.62 14.38
N ALA A 426 -3.71 16.84 13.42
CA ALA A 426 -3.15 17.38 12.19
C ALA A 426 -4.24 17.99 11.29
N PHE A 427 -5.41 17.36 11.26
CA PHE A 427 -6.56 17.78 10.47
C PHE A 427 -7.15 19.10 10.98
N GLU A 428 -7.28 19.27 12.30
CA GLU A 428 -7.71 20.53 12.91
C GLU A 428 -6.81 21.70 12.46
N LYS A 429 -5.49 21.51 12.49
CA LYS A 429 -4.52 22.51 12.02
C LYS A 429 -4.61 22.75 10.51
N GLU A 430 -4.91 21.72 9.73
CA GLU A 430 -5.05 21.80 8.28
C GLU A 430 -6.32 22.56 7.88
N CYS A 431 -7.43 22.35 8.58
CA CYS A 431 -8.70 23.06 8.33
C CYS A 431 -8.56 24.57 8.51
N LEU A 432 -7.73 25.04 9.45
CA LEU A 432 -7.43 26.46 9.61
C LEU A 432 -6.78 27.09 8.36
N LYS A 433 -6.12 26.28 7.52
CA LYS A 433 -5.43 26.72 6.30
C LYS A 433 -6.22 26.44 5.02
N LYS A 434 -7.24 25.58 5.08
CA LYS A 434 -8.04 25.11 3.94
C LYS A 434 -9.53 25.25 4.26
N PRO A 435 -10.13 26.43 3.98
CA PRO A 435 -11.57 26.63 4.15
C PRO A 435 -12.39 25.57 3.40
N GLY A 436 -13.47 25.09 4.01
CA GLY A 436 -14.37 24.08 3.44
C GLY A 436 -13.91 22.62 3.60
N LEU A 437 -12.64 22.36 3.96
CA LEU A 437 -12.15 20.99 4.16
C LEU A 437 -12.87 20.26 5.30
N GLN A 438 -13.21 21.00 6.37
CA GLN A 438 -13.94 20.46 7.51
C GLN A 438 -15.34 19.93 7.12
N ASP A 439 -16.00 20.57 6.15
CA ASP A 439 -17.36 20.22 5.72
C ASP A 439 -17.40 18.94 4.88
N LEU A 440 -16.26 18.54 4.32
CA LEU A 440 -16.13 17.29 3.55
C LEU A 440 -15.82 16.09 4.42
N ALA A 441 -15.34 16.31 5.65
CA ALA A 441 -14.93 15.23 6.54
C ALA A 441 -16.13 14.36 6.88
N VAL A 442 -16.07 13.09 6.48
CA VAL A 442 -17.12 12.14 6.82
C VAL A 442 -16.87 11.54 8.18
N ARG A 443 -17.97 11.31 8.90
CA ARG A 443 -17.97 10.55 10.13
C ARG A 443 -19.03 9.46 9.99
N PRO A 444 -18.79 8.28 10.56
CA PRO A 444 -19.83 7.27 10.67
C PRO A 444 -21.04 7.90 11.36
N ALA A 445 -22.26 7.58 10.89
CA ALA A 445 -23.47 8.06 11.54
C ALA A 445 -23.37 7.74 13.03
N ARG A 446 -23.60 8.74 13.91
CA ARG A 446 -23.69 8.46 15.35
C ARG A 446 -24.76 7.40 15.52
N ILE A 447 -24.38 6.21 15.96
CA ILE A 447 -25.36 5.24 16.43
C ILE A 447 -26.12 5.96 17.53
N LYS A 448 -27.41 6.25 17.29
CA LYS A 448 -28.29 6.65 18.38
C LYS A 448 -28.30 5.46 19.32
N VAL A 449 -27.59 5.59 20.44
CA VAL A 449 -27.62 4.62 21.54
C VAL A 449 -29.01 4.60 22.12
#